data_AF-A0A7W1JQJ7-F1
#
_entry.id   AF-A0A7W1JQJ7-F1
#
_cell.length_a   1.000
_cell.length_b   1.000
_cell.length_c   1.000
_cell.angle_alpha   90.00
_cell.angle_beta   90.00
_cell.angle_gamma   90.00
#
_symmetry.space_group_name_H-M   'P 1'
#
loop_
_entity.id
_entity.type
_entity.pdbx_description
1 polymer ?
#
loop_
_entity_poly.entity_id
_entity_poly.type
_entity_poly.pdbx_seq_one_letter_code
_entity_poly.pdbx_strand_id
1 'polypeptide(L)'
;MADTTLLVGTRKGLLKLDSESGRSEWSEPQMFLEGWYITDAIRDSRDGRIWACCFNDIYGPKLSFSDDACESWTDVDGPKNPDEPVDKFLEGRAGTEDGVLFCGAAPGQLYRSDDSGKTSS
;
A
#
# COMPACT_ATOMS: atom_id res chain seq x y z
N MET A 1 -21.84 -5.57 2.12
CA MET A 1 -20.36 -5.60 2.28
C MET A 1 -19.86 -6.37 1.09
N ALA A 2 -18.92 -5.78 0.34
CA ALA A 2 -18.32 -6.41 -0.82
C ALA A 2 -17.78 -7.81 -0.48
N ASP A 3 -18.06 -8.79 -1.34
CA ASP A 3 -17.43 -10.11 -1.25
C ASP A 3 -16.01 -10.09 -1.84
N THR A 4 -15.74 -9.15 -2.73
CA THR A 4 -14.46 -8.97 -3.41
C THR A 4 -14.16 -7.49 -3.57
N THR A 5 -12.94 -7.08 -3.21
CA THR A 5 -12.39 -5.75 -3.51
C THR A 5 -11.21 -5.91 -4.46
N LEU A 6 -11.16 -5.05 -5.48
CA LEU A 6 -10.03 -4.91 -6.39
C LEU A 6 -9.32 -3.57 -6.12
N LEU A 7 -8.03 -3.64 -5.83
CA LEU A 7 -7.13 -2.50 -5.68
C LEU A 7 -6.25 -2.41 -6.93
N VAL A 8 -6.27 -1.26 -7.61
CA VAL A 8 -5.53 -1.05 -8.85
C VAL A 8 -4.61 0.15 -8.68
N GLY A 9 -3.32 -0.14 -8.51
CA GLY A 9 -2.28 0.88 -8.50
C GLY A 9 -2.08 1.49 -9.89
N THR A 10 -2.06 2.82 -9.98
CA THR A 10 -1.86 3.53 -11.25
C THR A 10 -0.80 4.61 -11.12
N ARG A 11 -0.50 5.28 -12.25
CA ARG A 11 0.32 6.49 -12.23
C ARG A 11 -0.44 7.76 -11.77
N LYS A 12 -1.71 7.65 -11.39
CA LYS A 12 -2.53 8.80 -10.97
C LYS A 12 -3.05 8.68 -9.54
N GLY A 13 -2.99 7.48 -8.97
CA GLY A 13 -3.48 7.16 -7.64
C GLY A 13 -3.86 5.69 -7.53
N LEU A 14 -4.55 5.34 -6.46
CA LEU A 14 -5.10 4.00 -6.22
C LEU A 14 -6.59 4.01 -6.59
N LEU A 15 -6.98 3.09 -7.49
CA LEU A 15 -8.39 2.83 -7.74
C LEU A 15 -8.89 1.66 -6.88
N LYS A 16 -10.10 1.79 -6.34
CA LYS A 16 -10.83 0.71 -5.67
C LYS A 16 -12.11 0.42 -6.42
N LEU A 17 -12.39 -0.87 -6.62
CA LEU A 17 -13.66 -1.37 -7.10
C LEU A 17 -14.14 -2.48 -6.18
N ASP A 18 -15.42 -2.48 -5.86
CA ASP A 18 -16.05 -3.48 -5.01
C ASP A 18 -17.07 -4.29 -5.80
N SER A 19 -17.19 -5.58 -5.49
CA SER A 19 -18.21 -6.47 -6.04
C SER A 19 -18.98 -7.17 -4.91
N GLU A 20 -20.30 -7.20 -5.03
CA GLU A 20 -21.22 -7.94 -4.15
C GLU A 20 -21.86 -9.15 -4.86
N SER A 21 -21.51 -9.37 -6.13
CA SER A 21 -22.15 -10.33 -7.03
C SER A 21 -21.16 -11.36 -7.57
N GLY A 22 -20.24 -11.86 -6.73
CA GLY A 22 -19.27 -12.87 -7.13
C GLY A 22 -18.40 -12.44 -8.31
N ARG A 23 -18.03 -11.14 -8.37
CA ARG A 23 -17.19 -10.53 -9.42
C ARG A 23 -17.85 -10.36 -10.79
N SER A 24 -19.16 -10.56 -10.90
CA SER A 24 -19.91 -10.39 -12.16
C SER A 24 -20.26 -8.92 -12.45
N GLU A 25 -20.47 -8.12 -11.41
CA GLU A 25 -20.69 -6.68 -11.49
C GLU A 25 -19.76 -5.96 -10.51
N TRP A 26 -19.33 -4.75 -10.87
CA TRP A 26 -18.41 -3.94 -10.10
C TRP A 26 -18.99 -2.56 -9.85
N SER A 27 -18.67 -1.99 -8.70
CA SER A 27 -18.97 -0.60 -8.39
C SER A 27 -18.30 0.36 -9.37
N GLU A 28 -18.77 1.61 -9.39
CA GLU A 28 -18.00 2.69 -10.01
C GLU A 28 -16.61 2.78 -9.36
N PRO A 29 -15.53 2.97 -10.15
CA PRO A 29 -14.19 3.08 -9.59
C PRO A 29 -14.04 4.33 -8.72
N GLN A 30 -13.57 4.15 -7.50
CA GLN A 30 -13.23 5.25 -6.59
C GLN A 30 -11.72 5.47 -6.60
N MET A 31 -11.28 6.74 -6.66
CA MET A 31 -9.86 7.10 -6.68
C MET A 31 -9.41 7.65 -5.32
N PHE A 32 -8.24 7.19 -4.88
CA PHE A 32 -7.57 7.60 -3.64
C PHE A 32 -6.11 7.92 -3.94
N LEU A 33 -5.44 8.59 -3.00
CA LEU A 33 -4.01 8.93 -3.10
C LEU A 33 -3.68 9.63 -4.43
N GLU A 34 -4.55 10.55 -4.87
CA GLU A 34 -4.39 11.25 -6.14
C GLU A 34 -3.06 11.98 -6.24
N GLY A 35 -2.42 11.92 -7.42
CA GLY A 35 -1.12 12.51 -7.66
C GLY A 35 0.08 11.67 -7.20
N TRP A 36 -0.17 10.51 -6.59
CA TRP A 36 0.86 9.53 -6.28
C TRP A 36 0.86 8.38 -7.30
N TYR A 37 2.06 7.92 -7.65
CA TYR A 37 2.23 6.66 -8.34
C TYR A 37 2.11 5.53 -7.34
N ILE A 38 1.22 4.57 -7.61
CA ILE A 38 1.03 3.41 -6.76
C ILE A 38 1.66 2.20 -7.43
N THR A 39 2.73 1.71 -6.84
CA THR A 39 3.50 0.55 -7.37
C THR A 39 2.93 -0.77 -6.92
N ASP A 40 2.46 -0.83 -5.69
CA ASP A 40 1.77 -1.98 -5.12
C ASP A 40 0.77 -1.51 -4.08
N ALA A 41 -0.31 -2.27 -3.91
CA ALA A 41 -1.25 -2.08 -2.84
C ALA A 41 -1.80 -3.43 -2.39
N ILE A 42 -1.76 -3.67 -1.08
CA ILE A 42 -2.18 -4.95 -0.50
C ILE A 42 -3.19 -4.71 0.60
N ARG A 43 -4.13 -5.65 0.74
CA ARG A 43 -5.01 -5.73 1.91
C ARG A 43 -4.58 -6.90 2.76
N ASP A 44 -4.25 -6.63 4.02
CA ASP A 44 -3.98 -7.68 5.00
C ASP A 44 -5.29 -8.42 5.30
N SER A 45 -5.28 -9.74 5.15
CA SER A 45 -6.48 -10.56 5.35
C SER A 45 -6.86 -10.73 6.82
N ARG A 46 -5.95 -10.41 7.76
CA ARG A 46 -6.14 -10.63 9.19
C ARG A 46 -6.97 -9.52 9.84
N ASP A 47 -6.64 -8.28 9.54
CA ASP A 47 -7.27 -7.09 10.12
C ASP A 47 -7.97 -6.20 9.08
N GLY A 48 -7.74 -6.45 7.78
CA GLY A 48 -8.33 -5.69 6.69
C GLY A 48 -7.60 -4.39 6.35
N ARG A 49 -6.47 -4.07 7.01
CA ARG A 49 -5.65 -2.89 6.72
C ARG A 49 -5.17 -2.92 5.28
N ILE A 50 -5.23 -1.77 4.61
CA ILE A 50 -4.73 -1.61 3.25
C ILE A 50 -3.43 -0.83 3.28
N TRP A 51 -2.41 -1.32 2.60
CA TRP A 51 -1.15 -0.64 2.35
C TRP A 51 -1.04 -0.21 0.91
N ALA A 52 -0.39 0.92 0.68
CA ALA A 52 -0.03 1.41 -0.64
C ALA A 52 1.44 1.87 -0.66
N CYS A 53 2.21 1.30 -1.59
CA CYS A 53 3.54 1.78 -1.94
C CYS A 53 3.39 2.98 -2.86
N CYS A 54 3.67 4.17 -2.34
CA CYS A 54 3.48 5.44 -3.03
C CYS A 54 4.83 6.01 -3.49
N PHE A 55 4.84 6.60 -4.68
CA PHE A 55 6.01 7.29 -5.21
C PHE A 55 5.59 8.57 -5.92
N ASN A 56 6.40 9.62 -5.77
CA ASN A 56 6.23 10.88 -6.48
C ASN A 56 7.60 11.41 -6.91
N ASP A 57 7.69 11.96 -8.11
CA ASP A 57 8.96 12.43 -8.68
C ASP A 57 9.58 13.62 -7.89
N ILE A 58 8.77 14.35 -7.13
CA ILE A 58 9.19 15.52 -6.34
C ILE A 58 9.42 15.15 -4.88
N TYR A 59 8.50 14.38 -4.28
CA TYR A 59 8.52 14.08 -2.85
C TYR A 59 9.22 12.75 -2.51
N GLY A 60 9.57 11.95 -3.52
CA GLY A 60 10.16 10.63 -3.33
C GLY A 60 9.13 9.56 -2.92
N PRO A 61 9.60 8.42 -2.43
CA PRO A 61 8.76 7.31 -2.02
C PRO A 61 8.22 7.45 -0.61
N LYS A 62 7.03 6.91 -0.36
CA LYS A 62 6.46 6.71 0.97
C LYS A 62 5.61 5.45 1.03
N LEU A 63 5.39 4.94 2.23
CA LEU A 63 4.32 3.98 2.50
C LEU A 63 3.12 4.73 3.05
N SER A 64 1.92 4.28 2.73
CA SER A 64 0.69 4.81 3.30
C SER A 64 -0.25 3.66 3.62
N PHE A 65 -1.03 3.77 4.69
CA PHE A 65 -2.02 2.77 5.05
C PHE A 65 -3.38 3.34 5.41
N SER A 66 -4.40 2.51 5.26
CA SER A 66 -5.77 2.78 5.68
C SER A 66 -6.30 1.63 6.54
N ASP A 67 -6.90 1.97 7.68
CA ASP A 67 -7.59 1.05 8.59
C ASP A 67 -9.13 1.05 8.40
N ASP A 68 -9.62 1.89 7.50
CA ASP A 68 -11.04 2.22 7.31
C ASP A 68 -11.47 2.08 5.85
N ALA A 69 -10.97 1.04 5.19
CA ALA A 69 -11.38 0.66 3.83
C ALA A 69 -11.20 1.77 2.76
N CYS A 70 -10.09 2.50 2.87
CA CYS A 70 -9.67 3.65 2.07
C CYS A 70 -10.35 5.00 2.41
N GLU A 71 -11.15 5.11 3.47
CA GLU A 71 -11.76 6.39 3.87
C GLU A 71 -10.72 7.43 4.31
N SER A 72 -9.68 7.00 5.02
CA SER A 72 -8.55 7.84 5.41
C SER A 72 -7.21 7.11 5.26
N TRP A 73 -6.14 7.91 5.14
CA TRP A 73 -4.79 7.41 4.90
C TRP A 73 -3.80 8.03 5.88
N THR A 74 -2.94 7.19 6.43
CA THR A 74 -1.82 7.57 7.29
C THR A 74 -0.51 7.30 6.58
N ASP A 75 0.26 8.35 6.37
CA ASP A 75 1.59 8.25 5.77
C ASP A 75 2.60 7.72 6.79
N VAL A 76 3.47 6.85 6.32
CA VAL A 76 4.58 6.30 7.07
C VAL A 76 5.86 6.64 6.35
N ASP A 77 6.77 7.26 7.09
CA ASP A 77 8.13 7.46 6.62
C ASP A 77 8.81 6.11 6.44
N GLY A 78 9.32 5.90 5.23
CA GLY A 78 10.17 4.77 4.95
C GLY A 78 11.45 4.79 5.81
N PRO A 79 12.13 3.65 5.91
CA PRO A 79 13.44 3.60 6.53
C PRO A 79 14.41 4.47 5.72
N LYS A 80 15.12 5.34 6.42
CA LYS A 80 16.04 6.32 5.82
C LYS A 80 17.45 5.79 5.94
N ASN A 81 18.00 5.30 4.84
CA ASN A 81 19.42 4.99 4.72
C ASN A 81 20.11 6.09 3.91
N PRO A 82 20.98 6.93 4.52
CA PRO A 82 21.66 8.01 3.81
C PRO A 82 22.72 7.51 2.82
N ASP A 83 23.29 6.32 3.03
CA ASP A 83 24.31 5.74 2.15
C ASP A 83 23.68 5.04 0.93
N GLU A 84 22.45 4.55 1.08
CA GLU A 84 21.70 3.87 0.02
C GLU A 84 20.22 4.33 0.04
N PRO A 85 19.92 5.52 -0.50
CA PRO A 85 18.58 6.08 -0.44
C PRO A 85 17.58 5.20 -1.18
N VAL A 86 16.35 5.15 -0.65
CA VAL A 86 15.25 4.48 -1.32
C VAL A 86 14.72 5.35 -2.44
N ASP A 87 14.74 4.83 -3.67
CA ASP A 87 14.12 5.48 -4.82
C ASP A 87 12.62 5.17 -4.86
N LYS A 88 12.26 3.92 -4.56
CA LYS A 88 10.90 3.43 -4.76
C LYS A 88 10.58 2.20 -3.92
N PHE A 89 9.44 2.17 -3.25
CA PHE A 89 8.86 0.92 -2.75
C PHE A 89 8.20 0.16 -3.91
N LEU A 90 8.46 -1.14 -4.02
CA LEU A 90 8.09 -1.94 -5.18
C LEU A 90 6.99 -2.94 -4.88
N GLU A 91 7.10 -3.67 -3.77
CA GLU A 91 6.15 -4.73 -3.40
C GLU A 91 5.98 -4.81 -1.90
N GLY A 92 4.74 -4.96 -1.44
CA GLY A 92 4.40 -5.19 -0.03
C GLY A 92 3.87 -6.61 0.19
N ARG A 93 4.18 -7.23 1.33
CA ARG A 93 3.59 -8.51 1.75
C ARG A 93 3.34 -8.55 3.24
N ALA A 94 2.17 -9.06 3.64
CA ALA A 94 1.92 -9.47 5.02
C ALA A 94 2.82 -10.65 5.39
N GLY A 95 3.51 -10.56 6.52
CA GLY A 95 4.19 -11.68 7.14
C GLY A 95 3.19 -12.66 7.75
N THR A 96 3.68 -13.84 8.14
CA THR A 96 2.84 -14.85 8.81
C THR A 96 2.55 -14.49 10.26
N GLU A 97 3.42 -13.71 10.90
CA GLU A 97 3.27 -13.21 12.27
C GLU A 97 2.45 -11.94 12.28
N ASP A 98 1.55 -11.80 13.26
CA ASP A 98 0.70 -10.62 13.41
C ASP A 98 1.53 -9.34 13.52
N GLY A 99 1.12 -8.32 12.77
CA GLY A 99 1.82 -7.04 12.70
C GLY A 99 3.09 -7.06 11.83
N VAL A 100 3.55 -8.21 11.36
CA VAL A 100 4.72 -8.26 10.49
C VAL A 100 4.34 -7.95 9.05
N LEU A 101 5.08 -7.02 8.43
CA LEU A 101 4.99 -6.66 7.02
C LEU A 101 6.38 -6.57 6.41
N PHE A 102 6.49 -6.97 5.16
CA PHE A 102 7.70 -6.84 4.36
C PHE A 102 7.46 -5.90 3.19
N CYS A 103 8.44 -5.06 2.88
CA CYS A 103 8.41 -4.22 1.71
C CYS A 103 9.74 -4.27 0.95
N GLY A 104 9.68 -4.69 -0.31
CA GLY A 104 10.81 -4.60 -1.23
C GLY A 104 10.94 -3.18 -1.77
N ALA A 105 12.15 -2.67 -1.86
CA ALA A 105 12.45 -1.32 -2.31
C ALA A 105 13.63 -1.27 -3.28
N ALA A 106 13.66 -0.24 -4.13
CA ALA A 106 14.75 0.03 -5.04
C ALA A 106 15.77 0.98 -4.40
N PRO A 107 17.10 0.74 -4.57
CA PRO A 107 17.69 -0.43 -5.25
C PRO A 107 17.84 -1.66 -4.32
N GLY A 108 17.13 -2.76 -4.59
CA GLY A 108 17.41 -4.09 -4.01
C GLY A 108 17.31 -4.24 -2.48
N GLN A 109 16.64 -3.33 -1.77
CA GLN A 109 16.51 -3.35 -0.32
C GLN A 109 15.23 -4.10 0.11
N LEU A 110 15.27 -4.75 1.27
CA LEU A 110 14.10 -5.39 1.89
C LEU A 110 13.93 -4.83 3.29
N TYR A 111 12.75 -4.27 3.54
CA TYR A 111 12.38 -3.73 4.84
C TYR A 111 11.38 -4.61 5.55
N ARG A 112 11.52 -4.65 6.86
CA ARG A 112 10.59 -5.34 7.75
C ARG A 112 9.98 -4.32 8.70
N SER A 113 8.69 -4.46 8.92
CA SER A 113 7.98 -3.83 10.01
C SER A 113 7.45 -4.92 10.95
N ASP A 114 7.44 -4.64 12.25
CA ASP A 114 6.89 -5.50 13.30
C ASP A 114 5.67 -4.86 14.01
N ASP A 115 5.20 -3.70 13.55
CA ASP A 115 4.15 -2.91 14.21
C ASP A 115 2.99 -2.55 13.28
N SER A 116 2.68 -3.47 12.36
CA SER A 116 1.75 -3.27 11.25
C SER A 116 2.17 -2.05 10.45
N GLY A 117 3.42 -2.01 9.97
CA GLY A 117 3.92 -1.07 8.98
C GLY A 117 3.99 0.38 9.45
N LYS A 118 3.83 0.66 10.75
CA LYS A 118 3.92 2.02 11.31
C LYS A 118 5.36 2.50 11.42
N THR A 119 6.29 1.57 11.60
CA THR A 119 7.73 1.78 11.52
C THR A 119 8.37 0.64 10.75
N SER A 120 9.58 0.86 10.23
CA SER A 120 10.32 -0.16 9.49
C SER A 120 11.80 -0.08 9.80
N SER A 121 12.47 -1.24 9.73
CA SER A 121 13.91 -1.43 9.88
C SER A 121 14.50 -2.15 8.67
#